data_AF-A0A533B7R1-F1
#
_entry.id   AF-A0A533B7R1-F1
#
_cell.length_a   1.000
_cell.length_b   1.000
_cell.length_c   1.000
_cell.angle_alpha   90.00
_cell.angle_beta   90.00
_cell.angle_gamma   90.00
#
_symmetry.space_group_name_H-M   'P 1'
#
loop_
_entity.id
_entity.type
_entity.pdbx_description
1 polymer ?
#
loop_
_entity_poly.entity_id
_entity_poly.type
_entity_poly.pdbx_seq_one_letter_code
_entity_poly.pdbx_strand_id
1 'polypeptide(L)' 'MRLEYTFDYTKAIRGKYYRRLLKEGANVAVLDPDVANAFRDSASVNAALRSLLDVSEATRRLTARSKRSSKKHAAA' A
#
# COMPACT_ATOMS: atom_id res chain seq x y z
N MET A 1 2.65 29.38 -3.82
CA MET A 1 1.21 29.20 -4.17
C MET A 1 0.94 29.98 -5.43
N ARG A 2 0.11 29.46 -6.35
CA ARG A 2 -0.20 30.18 -7.60
C ARG A 2 -1.24 31.29 -7.34
N LEU A 3 -1.18 32.35 -8.13
CA LEU A 3 -1.97 33.59 -7.95
C LEU A 3 -3.48 33.36 -8.10
N GLU A 4 -3.89 32.36 -8.88
CA GLU A 4 -5.30 31.99 -9.06
C GLU A 4 -5.96 31.43 -7.80
N TYR A 5 -5.20 31.02 -6.78
CA TYR A 5 -5.74 30.48 -5.54
C TYR A 5 -6.00 31.59 -4.51
N THR A 6 -7.22 32.12 -4.50
CA THR A 6 -7.70 32.99 -3.43
C THR A 6 -8.47 32.17 -2.40
N PHE A 7 -7.94 32.04 -1.19
CA PHE A 7 -8.59 31.31 -0.10
C PHE A 7 -9.17 32.28 0.93
N ASP A 8 -10.45 32.11 1.25
CA ASP A 8 -11.12 32.82 2.34
C ASP A 8 -10.81 32.14 3.69
N TYR A 9 -9.73 32.58 4.34
CA TYR A 9 -9.29 32.03 5.62
C TYR A 9 -10.17 32.43 6.80
N THR A 10 -11.12 33.36 6.64
CA THR A 10 -12.05 33.73 7.72
C THR A 10 -12.97 32.56 8.10
N LYS A 11 -13.18 31.61 7.18
CA LYS A 11 -13.95 30.38 7.38
C LYS A 11 -13.07 29.16 7.73
N ALA A 12 -11.76 29.35 7.84
CA ALA A 12 -10.85 28.24 8.11
C ALA A 12 -10.96 27.79 9.58
N ILE A 13 -11.24 26.50 9.77
CA ILE A 13 -11.32 25.89 11.11
C ILE A 13 -10.10 25.02 11.32
N ARG A 14 -9.29 25.37 12.33
CA ARG A 14 -8.10 24.59 12.70
C ARG A 14 -8.51 23.17 13.06
N GLY A 15 -7.91 22.19 12.39
CA GLY A 15 -8.14 20.77 12.67
C GLY A 15 -9.54 20.26 12.34
N LYS A 16 -10.31 20.89 11.44
CA LYS A 16 -11.69 20.49 11.10
C LYS A 16 -11.92 18.98 10.96
N TYR A 17 -10.93 18.25 10.43
CA TYR A 17 -11.01 16.79 10.22
C TYR A 17 -10.01 15.97 11.06
N TYR A 18 -9.29 16.57 12.02
CA TYR A 18 -8.20 15.89 12.73
C TYR A 18 -8.67 14.63 13.46
N ARG A 19 -9.83 14.68 14.13
CA ARG A 19 -10.40 13.52 14.85
C ARG A 19 -10.79 12.39 13.90
N ARG A 20 -11.22 12.74 12.69
CA ARG A 20 -11.59 11.76 11.65
C ARG A 20 -10.34 11.07 11.12
N LEU A 21 -9.29 11.83 10.77
CA LEU A 21 -8.02 11.26 10.33
C LEU A 21 -7.34 10.40 11.41
N LEU A 22 -7.42 10.77 12.68
CA LEU A 22 -6.88 9.96 13.77
C LEU A 22 -7.63 8.63 13.94
N LYS A 23 -8.95 8.62 13.75
CA LYS A 23 -9.79 7.41 13.87
C LYS A 23 -9.66 6.48 12.66
N GLU A 24 -9.61 7.05 11.46
CA GLU A 24 -9.48 6.28 10.20
C GLU A 24 -8.03 5.76 10.01
N GLY A 25 -7.08 6.25 10.81
CA GLY A 25 -5.66 6.11 10.55
C GLY A 25 -5.24 7.08 9.45
N ALA A 26 -3.95 7.44 9.42
CA ALA A 26 -3.43 8.27 8.34
C ALA A 26 -3.56 7.50 7.02
N ASN A 27 -4.59 7.79 6.23
CA ASN A 27 -4.88 7.16 4.93
C ASN A 27 -3.83 7.49 3.84
N VAL A 28 -2.73 8.16 4.18
CA VAL A 28 -1.72 8.65 3.24
C VAL A 28 -0.44 7.85 3.46
N ALA A 29 -0.19 6.92 2.54
CA ALA A 29 1.12 6.30 2.39
C ALA A 29 1.96 7.15 1.41
N VAL A 30 3.09 7.67 1.88
CA VAL A 30 4.03 8.40 1.04
C VAL A 30 4.94 7.39 0.37
N LEU A 31 5.02 7.46 -0.96
CA LEU A 31 5.94 6.66 -1.76
C LEU A 31 7.27 7.38 -1.90
N ASP A 32 8.36 6.62 -2.01
CA ASP A 32 9.65 7.18 -2.39
C ASP A 32 9.58 7.80 -3.79
N PRO A 33 10.38 8.85 -4.08
CA PRO A 33 10.24 9.62 -5.32
C PRO A 33 10.43 8.79 -6.60
N ASP A 34 11.32 7.81 -6.58
CA ASP A 34 11.56 6.88 -7.68
C ASP A 34 10.32 6.01 -7.98
N VAL A 35 9.69 5.47 -6.94
CA VAL A 35 8.44 4.71 -7.07
C VAL A 35 7.30 5.62 -7.53
N ALA A 36 7.18 6.81 -6.95
CA ALA A 36 6.15 7.78 -7.36
C ALA A 36 6.29 8.21 -8.83
N ASN A 37 7.52 8.27 -9.36
CA ASN A 37 7.77 8.58 -10.77
C ASN A 37 7.45 7.41 -11.71
N ALA A 38 7.52 6.16 -11.21
CA ALA A 38 7.25 4.97 -12.00
C ALA A 38 5.74 4.72 -12.21
N PHE A 39 4.88 5.19 -11.30
CA PHE A 39 3.44 4.95 -11.33
C PHE A 39 2.63 6.22 -11.59
N ARG A 40 1.60 6.11 -12.44
CA ARG A 40 0.74 7.25 -12.80
C ARG A 40 -0.23 7.64 -11.69
N ASP A 41 -0.77 6.65 -10.97
CA ASP A 41 -1.79 6.84 -9.95
C ASP A 41 -1.78 5.73 -8.88
N SER A 42 -2.56 5.91 -7.82
CA SER A 42 -2.68 4.95 -6.73
C SER A 42 -3.31 3.62 -7.13
N ALA A 43 -4.15 3.60 -8.18
CA ALA A 43 -4.78 2.36 -8.66
C ALA A 43 -3.73 1.42 -9.27
N SER A 44 -2.82 1.97 -10.08
CA SER A 44 -1.70 1.23 -10.68
C SER A 44 -0.72 0.66 -9.64
N VAL A 45 -0.39 1.44 -8.61
CA VAL A 45 0.44 0.97 -7.48
C VAL A 45 -0.24 -0.20 -6.76
N ASN A 46 -1.52 -0.03 -6.40
CA ASN A 46 -2.25 -1.06 -5.66
C ASN A 46 -2.41 -2.36 -6.47
N ALA A 47 -2.63 -2.26 -7.78
CA ALA A 47 -2.68 -3.43 -8.65
C ALA A 47 -1.34 -4.18 -8.68
N ALA A 48 -0.22 -3.47 -8.82
CA ALA A 48 1.11 -4.06 -8.80
C ALA A 48 1.41 -4.77 -7.47
N LEU A 49 1.10 -4.12 -6.34
CA LEU A 49 1.32 -4.70 -5.01
C LEU A 49 0.48 -5.96 -4.78
N ARG A 50 -0.79 -5.96 -5.23
CA ARG A 50 -1.65 -7.16 -5.15
C ARG A 50 -1.10 -8.31 -5.99
N SER A 51 -0.66 -8.04 -7.22
CA SER A 51 -0.04 -9.06 -8.06
C SER A 51 1.21 -9.65 -7.42
N LEU A 52 2.01 -8.84 -6.73
CA LEU A 52 3.19 -9.32 -6.01
C LEU A 52 2.82 -10.22 -4.83
N LEU A 53 1.75 -9.89 -4.08
CA LEU A 53 1.24 -10.72 -3.00
C LEU A 53 0.77 -12.08 -3.52
N ASP A 54 0.09 -12.12 -4.66
CA ASP A 54 -0.38 -13.38 -5.26
C ASP A 54 0.80 -14.30 -5.65
N VAL A 55 1.85 -13.73 -6.26
CA VAL A 55 3.08 -14.47 -6.62
C VAL A 55 3.80 -14.97 -5.36
N SER A 56 3.88 -14.15 -4.32
CA SER A 56 4.49 -14.51 -3.04
C SER A 56 3.74 -15.69 -2.40
N GLU A 57 2.40 -15.65 -2.37
CA GLU A 57 1.58 -16.73 -1.85
C GLU A 57 1.72 -18.03 -2.65
N ALA A 58 1.75 -17.94 -3.98
CA ALA A 58 1.98 -19.09 -4.85
C ALA A 58 3.34 -19.74 -4.55
N THR A 59 4.40 -18.94 -4.44
CA THR A 59 5.75 -19.40 -4.13
C THR A 59 5.84 -20.04 -2.74
N ARG A 60 5.18 -19.44 -1.75
CA ARG A 60 5.10 -19.97 -0.39
C ARG A 60 4.41 -21.34 -0.35
N ARG A 61 3.33 -21.52 -1.11
CA ARG A 61 2.63 -22.82 -1.22
C ARG A 61 3.51 -23.89 -1.85
N LEU A 62 4.24 -23.57 -2.91
CA LEU A 62 5.14 -24.51 -3.59
C LEU A 62 6.27 -24.97 -2.67
N THR A 63 6.92 -24.05 -1.98
CA THR A 63 8.01 -24.36 -1.03
C THR A 63 7.51 -25.16 0.18
N ALA A 64 6.31 -24.86 0.71
CA ALA A 64 5.70 -25.64 1.78
C ALA A 64 5.36 -27.07 1.34
N ARG A 65 4.87 -27.26 0.10
CA ARG A 65 4.57 -28.59 -0.46
C ARG A 65 5.84 -29.42 -0.66
N SER A 66 6.91 -28.81 -1.16
CA SER A 66 8.22 -29.46 -1.32
C SER A 66 8.75 -29.97 0.04
N LYS A 67 8.73 -29.15 1.09
CA LYS A 67 9.13 -29.56 2.46
C LYS A 67 8.31 -30.73 3.01
N ARG A 68 7.03 -30.82 2.64
CA ARG A 68 6.15 -31.92 3.08
C ARG A 68 6.47 -33.23 2.35
N SER A 69 6.86 -33.14 1.08
CA SER A 69 7.28 -34.30 0.28
C SER A 69 8.60 -34.89 0.79
N SER A 70 9.59 -34.06 1.07
CA SER A 70 10.88 -34.53 1.60
C SER A 70 10.75 -35.20 2.97
N LYS A 71 9.88 -34.68 3.85
CA LYS A 71 9.60 -35.29 5.15
C LYS A 71 8.92 -36.66 5.05
N LYS A 72 8.12 -36.91 4.00
CA LYS A 72 7.49 -38.20 3.75
C LYS A 72 8.50 -39.25 3.26
N HIS A 73 9.47 -38.86 2.43
CA HIS A 73 10.53 -39.75 1.96
C HIS A 73 11.58 -40.06 3.02
N ALA A 74 11.80 -39.17 4.01
CA ALA A 74 12.73 -39.43 5.11
C ALA A 74 12.15 -40.34 6.22
N ALA A 75 10.85 -40.67 6.16
CA ALA A 75 10.15 -41.49 7.15
C ALA A 75 9.73 -42.87 6.60
N ALA A 76 10.14 -43.20 5.38
CA ALA A 76 9.96 -44.51 4.73
C ALA A 76 11.32 -45.20 4.63
#